data_AF-A0A497L688-F1
#
_entry.id   AF-A0A497L688-F1
#
_cell.length_a   1.000
_cell.length_b   1.000
_cell.length_c   1.000
_cell.angle_alpha   90.00
_cell.angle_beta   90.00
_cell.angle_gamma   90.00
#
_symmetry.space_group_name_H-M   'P 1'
#
loop_
_entity.id
_entity.type
_entity.pdbx_description
1 polymer ?
#
loop_
_entity_poly.entity_id
_entity_poly.type
_entity_poly.pdbx_seq_one_letter_code
_entity_poly.pdbx_strand_id
1 'polypeptide(L)'
;MSLSLTFYGGVEGEVGGNQVLLRAGSSSILLDLGCNFATWRRYFVFPTLMPREPADYFRVGLIHEGLRGPGTDHIRTDVDACLVSHAHTDHYEAICALRPGEDGHALYMGETTYILVRARYARARRRPIV
;
A
#
# COMPACT_ATOMS: atom_id res chain seq x y z
N MET A 1 -8.91 23.10 -14.91
CA MET A 1 -8.80 22.12 -13.81
C MET A 1 -8.35 20.81 -14.43
N SER A 2 -7.17 20.31 -14.08
CA SER A 2 -6.67 19.03 -14.60
C SER A 2 -7.13 17.89 -13.68
N LEU A 3 -7.59 16.81 -14.30
CA LEU A 3 -7.97 15.57 -13.65
C LEU A 3 -7.22 14.44 -14.38
N SER A 4 -6.53 13.59 -13.64
CA SER A 4 -5.85 12.43 -14.22
C SER A 4 -5.90 11.23 -13.29
N LEU A 5 -6.04 10.05 -13.89
CA LEU A 5 -5.85 8.76 -13.25
C LEU A 5 -4.58 8.12 -13.80
N THR A 6 -3.73 7.61 -12.92
CA THR A 6 -2.55 6.81 -13.29
C THR A 6 -2.63 5.48 -12.58
N PHE A 7 -2.54 4.39 -13.34
CA PHE A 7 -2.68 3.04 -12.83
C PHE A 7 -1.30 2.41 -12.69
N TYR A 8 -0.93 2.05 -11.47
CA TYR A 8 0.37 1.45 -11.13
C TYR A 8 0.27 -0.05 -10.82
N GLY A 9 -0.93 -0.56 -10.56
CA GLY A 9 -1.19 -1.97 -10.29
C GLY A 9 -2.67 -2.29 -10.46
N GLY A 10 -2.99 -3.57 -10.66
CA GLY A 10 -4.36 -4.02 -10.98
C GLY A 10 -4.74 -3.77 -12.45
N VAL A 11 -3.74 -3.74 -13.35
CA VAL A 11 -3.92 -3.50 -14.80
C VAL A 11 -3.45 -4.68 -15.63
N GLU A 12 -3.73 -4.68 -16.94
CA GLU A 12 -3.24 -5.71 -17.88
C GLU A 12 -3.64 -7.15 -17.51
N GLY A 13 -4.79 -7.32 -16.85
CA GLY A 13 -5.28 -8.62 -16.39
C GLY A 13 -4.72 -9.08 -15.05
N GLU A 14 -3.98 -8.21 -14.34
CA GLU A 14 -3.55 -8.43 -12.97
C GLU A 14 -4.73 -8.57 -12.00
N VAL A 15 -4.64 -9.51 -11.06
CA VAL A 15 -5.60 -9.66 -9.96
C VAL A 15 -4.90 -9.34 -8.64
N GLY A 16 -5.38 -8.29 -7.99
CA GLY A 16 -4.81 -7.73 -6.76
C GLY A 16 -3.70 -6.72 -7.02
N GLY A 17 -3.03 -6.24 -5.96
CA GLY A 17 -1.98 -5.22 -6.09
C GLY A 17 -2.47 -3.83 -6.45
N ASN A 18 -3.76 -3.54 -6.20
CA ASN A 18 -4.43 -2.32 -6.65
C ASN A 18 -3.70 -1.07 -6.16
N GLN A 19 -3.33 -0.21 -7.11
CA GLN A 19 -2.59 1.03 -6.88
C GLN A 19 -2.99 2.03 -7.97
N VAL A 20 -3.91 2.94 -7.67
CA VAL A 20 -4.37 3.95 -8.63
C VAL A 20 -4.17 5.33 -8.05
N LEU A 21 -3.41 6.18 -8.73
CA LEU A 21 -3.22 7.57 -8.34
C LEU A 21 -4.27 8.44 -9.04
N LEU A 22 -5.04 9.16 -8.25
CA LEU A 22 -5.91 10.23 -8.70
C LEU A 22 -5.25 11.58 -8.41
N ARG A 23 -5.12 12.43 -9.44
CA ARG A 23 -4.66 13.82 -9.29
C ARG A 23 -5.75 14.77 -9.76
N ALA A 24 -6.06 15.76 -8.92
CA ALA A 24 -7.03 16.81 -9.18
C ALA A 24 -6.45 18.16 -8.75
N GLY A 25 -6.05 19.00 -9.71
CA GLY A 25 -5.33 20.24 -9.41
C GLY A 25 -4.01 19.99 -8.70
N SER A 26 -3.80 20.61 -7.54
CA SER A 26 -2.60 20.41 -6.70
C SER A 26 -2.68 19.17 -5.82
N SER A 27 -3.87 18.59 -5.63
CA SER A 27 -4.06 17.45 -4.74
C SER A 27 -3.89 16.14 -5.47
N SER A 28 -3.32 15.14 -4.80
CA SER A 28 -3.29 13.78 -5.28
C SER A 28 -3.47 12.76 -4.19
N ILE A 29 -4.26 11.72 -4.48
CA ILE A 29 -4.54 10.63 -3.56
C ILE A 29 -4.28 9.28 -4.24
N LEU A 30 -3.81 8.32 -3.47
CA LEU A 30 -3.80 6.92 -3.85
C LEU A 30 -5.15 6.28 -3.50
N LEU A 31 -5.69 5.53 -4.44
CA LEU A 31 -6.81 4.63 -4.25
C LEU A 31 -6.23 3.22 -4.15
N ASP A 32 -6.33 2.68 -2.93
CA ASP A 32 -5.70 1.44 -2.48
C ASP A 32 -4.16 1.45 -2.56
N LEU A 33 -3.56 0.59 -1.73
CA LEU A 33 -2.13 0.29 -1.75
C LEU A 33 -1.97 -1.20 -1.42
N GLY A 34 -2.33 -1.99 -2.42
CA GLY A 34 -2.51 -3.43 -2.31
C GLY A 34 -1.27 -4.28 -2.56
N CYS A 35 -1.36 -5.57 -2.23
CA CYS A 35 -0.37 -6.57 -2.59
C CYS A 35 -0.86 -7.47 -3.74
N ASN A 36 -0.02 -7.64 -4.76
CA ASN A 36 -0.19 -8.69 -5.76
C ASN A 36 0.37 -10.01 -5.21
N PHE A 37 -0.50 -11.00 -4.99
CA PHE A 37 -0.08 -12.28 -4.43
C PHE A 37 0.77 -13.15 -5.35
N ALA A 38 0.62 -13.02 -6.67
CA ALA A 38 1.49 -13.70 -7.63
C ALA A 38 2.92 -13.15 -7.53
N THR A 39 3.08 -11.83 -7.41
CA THR A 39 4.37 -11.19 -7.14
C THR A 39 4.90 -11.58 -5.77
N TRP A 40 4.09 -11.50 -4.72
CA TRP A 40 4.48 -11.86 -3.36
C TRP A 40 5.10 -13.26 -3.27
N ARG A 41 4.43 -14.27 -3.85
CA ARG A 41 4.85 -15.68 -3.81
C ARG A 41 6.19 -15.95 -4.50
N ARG A 42 6.69 -15.03 -5.33
CA ARG A 42 8.04 -15.15 -5.94
C ARG A 42 9.16 -14.84 -4.96
N TYR A 43 8.88 -14.06 -3.91
CA TYR A 43 9.92 -13.49 -3.04
C TYR A 43 9.73 -13.83 -1.56
N PHE A 44 8.50 -14.05 -1.10
CA PHE A 44 8.19 -14.19 0.31
C PHE A 44 7.47 -15.51 0.61
N VAL A 45 7.84 -16.11 1.74
CA VAL A 45 7.28 -17.36 2.27
C VAL A 45 7.05 -17.19 3.76
N PHE A 46 5.80 -17.28 4.17
CA PHE A 46 5.47 -17.26 5.60
C PHE A 46 5.85 -18.59 6.27
N PRO A 47 6.43 -18.60 7.49
CA PRO A 47 6.87 -17.43 8.28
C PRO A 47 8.36 -17.06 8.09
N THR A 48 9.10 -17.77 7.23
CA THR A 48 10.57 -17.74 7.20
C THR A 48 11.18 -16.57 6.44
N LEU A 49 10.48 -16.06 5.41
CA LEU A 49 10.95 -15.01 4.54
C LEU A 49 9.81 -14.00 4.31
N MET A 50 9.74 -13.00 5.18
CA MET A 50 8.75 -11.93 5.15
C MET A 50 9.43 -10.58 4.89
N PRO A 51 8.74 -9.60 4.27
CA PRO A 51 9.26 -8.24 4.18
C PRO A 51 9.49 -7.67 5.58
N ARG A 52 10.62 -7.00 5.76
CA ARG A 52 11.06 -6.45 7.05
C ARG A 52 10.85 -4.94 7.12
N GLU A 53 10.97 -4.29 5.98
CA GLU A 53 10.89 -2.84 5.85
C GLU A 53 10.09 -2.43 4.60
N PRO A 54 9.51 -1.22 4.57
CA PRO A 54 8.80 -0.71 3.40
C PRO A 54 9.61 -0.79 2.10
N ALA A 55 10.93 -0.61 2.17
CA ALA A 55 11.84 -0.72 1.03
C ALA A 55 11.74 -2.06 0.31
N ASP A 56 11.45 -3.15 1.03
CA ASP A 56 11.33 -4.49 0.43
C ASP A 56 10.19 -4.55 -0.59
N TYR A 57 9.09 -3.84 -0.34
CA TYR A 57 7.94 -3.82 -1.25
C TYR A 57 8.27 -3.14 -2.58
N PHE A 58 9.10 -2.09 -2.56
CA PHE A 58 9.61 -1.44 -3.77
C PHE A 58 10.61 -2.33 -4.50
N ARG A 59 11.60 -2.89 -3.78
CA ARG A 59 12.66 -3.75 -4.33
C ARG A 59 12.11 -4.95 -5.12
N VAL A 60 11.01 -5.54 -4.66
CA VAL A 60 10.40 -6.71 -5.31
C VAL A 60 9.26 -6.37 -6.29
N GLY A 61 8.97 -5.08 -6.47
CA GLY A 61 7.91 -4.61 -7.37
C GLY A 61 6.49 -4.89 -6.88
N LEU A 62 6.28 -5.02 -5.56
CA LEU A 62 4.93 -5.03 -4.99
C LEU A 62 4.33 -3.61 -4.96
N ILE A 63 5.17 -2.59 -4.81
CA ILE A 63 4.82 -1.19 -5.03
C ILE A 63 5.63 -0.70 -6.22
N HIS A 64 4.97 0.03 -7.13
CA HIS A 64 5.64 0.55 -8.30
C HIS A 64 6.67 1.64 -7.92
N GLU A 65 7.90 1.55 -8.42
CA GLU A 65 9.01 2.49 -8.10
C GLU A 65 8.68 3.95 -8.43
N GLY A 66 7.84 4.20 -9.44
CA GLY A 66 7.33 5.54 -9.75
C GLY A 66 6.56 6.22 -8.60
N LEU A 67 6.06 5.47 -7.61
CA LEU A 67 5.42 6.00 -6.42
C LEU A 67 6.42 6.30 -5.29
N ARG A 68 7.69 5.91 -5.40
CA ARG A 68 8.68 6.06 -4.34
C ARG A 68 9.22 7.50 -4.26
N GLY A 69 9.33 8.03 -3.05
CA GLY A 69 9.99 9.30 -2.79
C GLY A 69 11.51 9.20 -2.99
N PRO A 70 12.17 10.17 -3.65
CA PRO A 70 13.61 10.15 -3.89
C PRO A 70 14.42 10.01 -2.60
N GLY A 71 15.26 8.98 -2.52
CA GLY A 71 16.12 8.71 -1.35
C GLY A 71 15.35 8.27 -0.09
N THR A 72 14.11 7.82 -0.24
CA THR A 72 13.27 7.37 0.89
C THR A 72 12.75 5.95 0.66
N ASP A 73 12.27 5.31 1.72
CA ASP A 73 11.57 4.02 1.66
C ASP A 73 10.05 4.18 1.67
N HIS A 74 9.56 5.37 1.33
CA HIS A 74 8.15 5.72 1.42
C HIS A 74 7.60 6.24 0.10
N ILE A 75 6.27 6.28 0.01
CA ILE A 75 5.56 6.98 -1.05
C ILE A 75 6.02 8.45 -1.10
N ARG A 76 6.13 8.98 -2.31
CA ARG A 76 6.51 10.36 -2.59
C ARG A 76 5.54 11.36 -1.95
N THR A 77 6.09 12.46 -1.43
CA THR A 77 5.37 13.43 -0.60
C THR A 77 4.41 14.35 -1.36
N ASP A 78 4.35 14.27 -2.71
CA ASP A 78 3.32 14.94 -3.51
C ASP A 78 2.00 14.14 -3.57
N VAL A 79 1.95 12.97 -2.92
CA VAL A 79 0.73 12.24 -2.60
C VAL A 79 0.26 12.66 -1.22
N ASP A 80 -0.95 13.22 -1.14
CA ASP A 80 -1.49 13.76 0.11
C ASP A 80 -2.05 12.65 1.02
N ALA A 81 -2.70 11.66 0.41
CA ALA A 81 -3.45 10.65 1.13
C ALA A 81 -3.56 9.31 0.40
N CYS A 82 -3.94 8.28 1.13
CA CYS A 82 -4.37 6.99 0.62
C CYS A 82 -5.80 6.69 1.11
N LEU A 83 -6.70 6.35 0.20
CA LEU A 83 -8.02 5.81 0.50
C LEU A 83 -8.00 4.30 0.29
N VAL A 84 -8.28 3.53 1.34
CA VAL A 84 -8.45 2.06 1.24
C VAL A 84 -9.93 1.75 1.12
N SER A 85 -10.29 1.09 0.03
CA SER A 85 -11.67 0.71 -0.31
C SER A 85 -12.25 -0.31 0.67
N HIS A 86 -11.54 -1.40 0.94
CA HIS A 86 -11.97 -2.47 1.84
C HIS A 86 -10.83 -3.34 2.38
N ALA A 87 -11.14 -4.26 3.29
CA ALA A 87 -10.15 -5.00 4.11
C ALA A 87 -9.59 -6.28 3.47
N HIS A 88 -9.60 -6.41 2.15
CA HIS A 88 -8.81 -7.44 1.48
C HIS A 88 -7.38 -6.94 1.25
N THR A 89 -6.39 -7.79 1.49
CA THR A 89 -4.97 -7.40 1.57
C THR A 89 -4.39 -6.95 0.22
N ASP A 90 -5.03 -7.35 -0.87
CA ASP A 90 -4.77 -6.80 -2.21
C ASP A 90 -5.25 -5.35 -2.40
N HIS A 91 -5.71 -4.70 -1.33
CA HIS A 91 -6.04 -3.26 -1.29
C HIS A 91 -5.28 -2.46 -0.21
N TYR A 92 -4.65 -3.11 0.78
CA TYR A 92 -3.98 -2.38 1.87
C TYR A 92 -2.68 -2.98 2.40
N GLU A 93 -2.24 -4.17 1.99
CA GLU A 93 -1.09 -4.83 2.63
C GLU A 93 0.19 -3.96 2.57
N ALA A 94 0.30 -3.10 1.56
CA ALA A 94 1.43 -2.22 1.33
C ALA A 94 1.32 -0.83 2.00
N ILE A 95 0.30 -0.57 2.85
CA ILE A 95 0.15 0.72 3.56
C ILE A 95 1.34 1.09 4.46
N CYS A 96 2.22 0.15 4.80
CA CYS A 96 3.46 0.43 5.52
C CYS A 96 4.43 1.34 4.73
N ALA A 97 4.28 1.46 3.41
CA ALA A 97 5.04 2.39 2.59
C ALA A 97 4.56 3.84 2.68
N LEU A 98 3.40 4.11 3.27
CA LEU A 98 3.00 5.47 3.61
C LEU A 98 3.91 6.00 4.71
N ARG A 99 4.40 7.24 4.57
CA ARG A 99 5.15 7.92 5.62
C ARG A 99 4.25 8.08 6.86
N PRO A 100 4.65 7.58 8.05
CA PRO A 100 3.90 7.75 9.29
C PRO A 100 4.16 9.12 9.93
N GLY A 101 3.37 9.47 10.93
CA GLY A 101 3.54 10.70 11.72
C GLY A 101 2.60 11.84 11.30
N GLU A 102 2.67 12.95 12.02
CA GLU A 102 1.82 14.13 11.80
C GLU A 102 2.07 14.78 10.43
N ASP A 103 3.32 14.77 9.97
CA ASP A 103 3.74 15.21 8.63
C ASP A 103 3.72 14.06 7.59
N GLY A 104 3.03 12.96 7.92
CA GLY A 104 2.90 11.77 7.10
C GLY A 104 1.76 11.84 6.10
N HIS A 105 1.54 10.74 5.37
CA HIS A 105 0.39 10.65 4.47
C HIS A 105 -0.88 10.39 5.29
N ALA A 106 -1.98 11.04 4.94
CA ALA A 106 -3.27 10.70 5.53
C ALA A 106 -3.74 9.32 5.02
N LEU A 107 -4.27 8.50 5.92
CA LEU A 107 -4.83 7.18 5.59
C LEU A 107 -6.31 7.16 5.95
N TYR A 108 -7.17 6.99 4.95
CA TYR A 108 -8.62 6.93 5.11
C TYR A 108 -9.14 5.55 4.74
N MET A 109 -10.11 5.06 5.49
CA MET A 109 -10.83 3.82 5.20
C MET A 109 -12.18 3.83 5.94
N GLY A 110 -13.13 3.03 5.47
CA GLY A 110 -14.40 2.84 6.18
C GLY A 110 -14.20 2.23 7.58
N GLU A 111 -15.14 2.48 8.49
CA GLU A 111 -15.06 1.99 9.88
C GLU A 111 -14.89 0.47 9.96
N THR A 112 -15.69 -0.28 9.19
CA THR A 112 -15.59 -1.75 9.12
C THR A 112 -14.21 -2.20 8.64
N THR A 113 -13.68 -1.54 7.59
CA THR A 113 -12.34 -1.81 7.07
C THR A 113 -11.29 -1.58 8.15
N TYR A 114 -11.36 -0.45 8.86
CA TYR A 114 -10.47 -0.12 9.95
C TYR A 114 -10.49 -1.17 11.08
N ILE A 115 -11.68 -1.61 11.50
CA ILE A 115 -11.81 -2.63 12.56
C ILE A 115 -11.14 -3.94 12.14
N LEU A 116 -11.37 -4.40 10.91
CA LEU A 116 -10.81 -5.65 10.38
C LEU A 116 -9.28 -5.56 10.24
N VAL A 117 -8.77 -4.48 9.64
CA VAL A 117 -7.33 -4.24 9.47
C VAL A 117 -6.65 -4.15 10.84
N ARG A 118 -7.20 -3.38 11.77
CA ARG A 118 -6.69 -3.26 13.15
C ARG A 118 -6.69 -4.60 13.87
N ALA A 119 -7.74 -5.41 13.73
CA ALA A 119 -7.80 -6.74 14.33
C ALA A 119 -6.72 -7.68 13.78
N ARG A 120 -6.44 -7.64 12.47
CA ARG A 120 -5.34 -8.38 11.83
C ARG A 120 -3.98 -7.99 12.43
N TYR A 121 -3.67 -6.69 12.52
CA TYR A 121 -2.41 -6.22 13.11
C TYR A 121 -2.31 -6.52 14.61
N ALA A 122 -3.41 -6.38 15.36
CA ALA A 122 -3.44 -6.72 16.79
C ALA A 122 -3.18 -8.21 17.03
N ARG A 123 -3.72 -9.10 16.18
CA ARG A 123 -3.42 -10.53 16.21
C ARG A 123 -1.94 -10.78 15.95
N ALA A 124 -1.38 -10.18 14.90
CA ALA A 124 0.03 -10.36 14.54
C ALA A 124 0.99 -9.93 15.67
N ARG A 125 0.63 -8.91 16.46
CA ARG A 125 1.41 -8.46 17.63
C ARG A 125 1.29 -9.37 18.85
N ARG A 126 0.14 -10.02 19.06
CA ARG A 126 -0.13 -10.86 20.25
C ARG A 126 0.31 -12.30 20.09
N ARG A 127 0.18 -12.82 18.88
CA ARG A 127 0.61 -14.14 18.47
C ARG A 127 1.23 -13.96 17.10
N PRO A 128 2.50 -13.51 17.02
CA PRO A 128 3.28 -13.88 15.86
C PRO A 128 3.16 -15.41 15.85
N ILE A 129 2.54 -15.96 14.82
CA ILE A 129 2.64 -17.40 14.59
C ILE A 129 3.94 -17.46 13.78
N VAL A 130 5.08 -17.08 14.35
CA VAL A 130 5.93 -17.77 15.36
C VAL A 130 6.10 -17.03 16.69
#